data_AF-A0A0A2LL05-F1
#
_entry.id   AF-A0A0A2LL05-F1
#
_cell.length_a   1.000
_cell.length_b   1.000
_cell.length_c   1.000
_cell.angle_alpha   90.00
_cell.angle_beta   90.00
_cell.angle_gamma   90.00
#
_symmetry.space_group_name_H-M   'P 1'
#
loop_
_entity.id
_entity.type
_entity.pdbx_description
1 polymer ?
#
loop_
_entity_poly.entity_id
_entity_poly.type
_entity_poly.pdbx_seq_one_letter_code
_entity_poly.pdbx_strand_id
1 'polypeptide(L)'
;MKTKRPFFAAATLMAVAFLCFAFTTNEKVNMVDEGPSGTAYAVTWQNSAGYWFAVGPVQALWAGEKTEEKALDYVVGSKAKKAKKMKYKDTCGKFKVYNLGVDYESYDTDALKYARKKGYDCNWP
;
A
#
# COMPACT_ATOMS: atom_id res chain seq x y z
N MET A 1 -48.47 21.97 45.40
CA MET A 1 -48.25 23.00 44.38
C MET A 1 -46.75 23.07 44.10
N LYS A 2 -46.32 22.75 42.86
CA LYS A 2 -45.06 23.14 42.15
C LYS A 2 -43.72 23.04 42.94
N THR A 3 -42.62 22.45 42.47
CA THR A 3 -42.07 22.48 41.10
C THR A 3 -40.84 21.56 40.99
N LYS A 4 -40.87 20.68 39.98
CA LYS A 4 -39.83 20.34 39.00
C LYS A 4 -38.36 20.57 39.41
N ARG A 5 -37.60 19.49 39.64
CA ARG A 5 -36.13 19.40 39.41
C ARG A 5 -35.68 17.93 39.48
N PRO A 6 -35.83 17.16 38.38
CA PRO A 6 -34.74 16.24 38.04
C PRO A 6 -34.36 16.27 36.55
N PHE A 7 -34.87 17.22 35.77
CA PHE A 7 -34.64 17.23 34.31
C PHE A 7 -33.34 17.89 33.86
N PHE A 8 -32.70 18.73 34.69
CA PHE A 8 -31.50 19.46 34.27
C PHE A 8 -30.19 18.65 34.38
N ALA A 9 -30.14 17.62 35.22
CA ALA A 9 -28.94 16.79 35.41
C ALA A 9 -28.76 15.74 34.31
N ALA A 10 -29.87 15.19 33.78
CA ALA A 10 -29.81 14.17 32.72
C ALA A 10 -29.36 14.77 31.37
N ALA A 11 -29.77 16.00 31.06
CA ALA A 11 -29.41 16.68 29.82
C ALA A 11 -27.93 17.09 29.76
N THR A 12 -27.32 17.42 30.91
CA THR A 12 -25.89 17.79 30.99
C THR A 12 -24.96 16.58 30.87
N LEU A 13 -25.32 15.44 31.47
CA LEU A 13 -24.57 14.18 31.31
C LEU A 13 -24.58 13.67 29.86
N MET A 14 -25.72 13.78 29.18
CA MET A 14 -25.84 13.35 27.78
C MET A 14 -25.02 14.24 26.81
N ALA A 15 -24.92 15.54 27.09
CA ALA A 15 -24.12 16.48 26.30
C ALA A 15 -22.61 16.26 26.46
N VAL A 16 -22.14 15.93 27.67
CA VAL A 16 -20.72 15.59 27.92
C VAL A 16 -20.35 14.27 27.24
N ALA A 17 -21.25 13.27 27.27
CA ALA A 17 -21.03 12.00 26.56
C ALA A 17 -20.91 12.19 25.03
N PHE A 18 -21.71 13.09 24.42
CA PHE A 18 -21.61 13.41 23.00
C PHE A 18 -20.34 14.17 22.64
N LEU A 19 -19.85 15.06 23.50
CA LEU A 19 -18.59 15.78 23.30
C LEU A 19 -17.37 14.86 23.42
N CYS A 20 -17.39 13.87 24.31
CA CYS A 20 -16.36 12.84 24.39
C CYS A 20 -16.37 11.91 23.17
N PHE A 21 -17.55 11.51 22.67
CA PHE A 21 -17.66 10.66 21.48
C PHE A 21 -17.19 11.39 20.20
N ALA A 22 -17.46 12.69 20.08
CA ALA A 22 -17.07 13.49 18.92
C ALA A 22 -15.56 13.74 18.84
N PHE A 23 -14.87 13.83 19.98
CA PHE A 23 -13.41 14.01 20.01
C PHE A 23 -12.64 12.72 19.65
N THR A 24 -13.21 11.53 19.90
CA THR A 24 -12.58 10.26 19.51
C THR A 24 -12.67 9.93 18.02
N THR A 25 -13.49 10.65 17.23
CA THR A 25 -13.74 10.31 15.82
C THR A 25 -13.04 11.21 14.79
N ASN A 26 -12.16 12.12 15.20
CA ASN A 26 -11.56 13.08 14.26
C ASN A 26 -10.04 13.22 14.37
N GLU A 27 -9.34 12.14 14.68
CA GLU A 27 -7.94 12.02 14.25
C GLU A 27 -7.92 11.32 12.89
N LYS A 28 -8.10 12.10 11.81
CA LYS A 28 -7.41 11.74 10.58
C LYS A 28 -5.93 11.92 10.86
N VAL A 29 -5.30 10.89 11.41
CA VAL A 29 -3.85 10.78 11.41
C VAL A 29 -3.47 10.86 9.95
N ASN A 30 -2.93 12.00 9.53
CA ASN A 30 -2.15 12.08 8.31
C ASN A 30 -0.89 11.25 8.58
N MET A 31 -1.04 9.93 8.56
CA MET A 31 0.07 9.04 8.34
C MET A 31 0.53 9.43 6.95
N VAL A 32 1.53 10.29 6.89
CA VAL A 32 2.42 10.32 5.73
C VAL A 32 2.84 8.86 5.62
N ASP A 33 2.27 8.15 4.64
CA ASP A 33 2.62 6.76 4.38
C ASP A 33 4.15 6.77 4.27
N GLU A 34 4.86 6.34 5.31
CA GLU A 34 6.31 6.24 5.25
C GLU A 34 6.59 5.36 4.04
N GLY A 35 7.40 5.89 3.12
CA GLY A 35 7.77 5.16 1.92
C GLY A 35 8.39 3.80 2.27
N PRO A 36 8.43 2.87 1.32
CA PRO A 36 9.02 1.58 1.59
C PRO A 36 10.49 1.74 2.03
N SER A 37 10.94 0.85 2.91
CA SER A 37 12.32 0.82 3.41
C SER A 37 12.92 -0.57 3.21
N GLY A 38 14.26 -0.64 3.21
CA GLY A 38 14.99 -1.88 2.97
C GLY A 38 14.97 -2.31 1.50
N THR A 39 15.08 -3.61 1.24
CA THR A 39 15.28 -4.13 -0.12
C THR A 39 14.10 -3.83 -1.04
N ALA A 40 14.41 -3.32 -2.24
CA ALA A 40 13.46 -3.03 -3.29
C ALA A 40 12.99 -4.29 -4.02
N TYR A 41 11.68 -4.35 -4.25
CA TYR A 41 11.01 -5.40 -5.00
C TYR A 41 10.26 -4.86 -6.21
N ALA A 42 10.14 -5.68 -7.23
CA ALA A 42 9.18 -5.52 -8.31
C ALA A 42 8.25 -6.73 -8.38
N VAL A 43 7.02 -6.52 -8.82
CA VAL A 43 6.05 -7.58 -9.05
C VAL A 43 5.52 -7.50 -10.47
N THR A 44 5.25 -8.64 -11.09
CA THR A 44 4.61 -8.74 -12.40
C THR A 44 3.42 -9.68 -12.35
N TRP A 45 2.47 -9.49 -13.27
CA TRP A 45 1.39 -10.44 -13.52
C TRP A 45 0.94 -10.33 -14.96
N GLN A 46 0.36 -11.40 -15.49
CA GLN A 46 -0.24 -11.41 -16.82
C GLN A 46 -1.77 -11.34 -16.69
N ASN A 47 -2.42 -10.54 -17.53
CA ASN A 47 -3.89 -10.56 -17.62
C ASN A 47 -4.37 -11.71 -18.53
N SER A 48 -5.67 -11.94 -18.59
CA SER A 48 -6.28 -12.98 -19.42
C SER A 48 -6.09 -12.78 -20.93
N ALA A 49 -5.78 -11.55 -21.36
CA ALA A 49 -5.48 -11.22 -22.75
C ALA A 49 -3.99 -11.39 -23.11
N GLY A 50 -3.16 -11.89 -22.18
CA GLY A 50 -1.76 -12.16 -22.41
C GLY A 50 -0.82 -10.95 -22.25
N TYR A 51 -1.32 -9.81 -21.78
CA TYR A 51 -0.50 -8.63 -21.52
C TYR A 51 0.10 -8.66 -20.12
N TRP A 52 1.37 -8.28 -20.04
CA TRP A 52 2.17 -8.22 -18.83
C TRP A 52 2.08 -6.86 -18.17
N PHE A 53 1.78 -6.86 -16.88
CA PHE A 53 1.80 -5.67 -16.04
C PHE A 53 2.90 -5.82 -15.00
N ALA A 54 3.37 -4.68 -14.50
CA ALA A 54 4.38 -4.64 -13.46
C ALA A 54 4.17 -3.45 -12.52
N VAL A 55 4.59 -3.62 -11.28
CA VAL A 55 4.81 -2.54 -10.32
C VAL A 55 6.21 -2.70 -9.74
N GLY A 56 6.92 -1.60 -9.60
CA GLY A 56 8.27 -1.55 -9.05
C GLY A 56 8.57 -0.15 -8.51
N PRO A 57 9.79 0.09 -8.03
CA PRO A 57 10.16 1.34 -7.36
C PRO A 57 9.81 2.61 -8.13
N VAL A 58 9.94 2.59 -9.46
CA VAL A 58 9.69 3.75 -10.32
C VAL A 58 8.21 4.06 -10.46
N GLN A 59 7.38 3.03 -10.69
CA GLN A 59 5.97 3.21 -11.04
C GLN A 59 5.19 1.90 -11.04
N ALA A 60 3.86 2.04 -11.09
CA ALA A 60 2.92 0.98 -11.49
C ALA A 60 2.49 1.20 -12.95
N LEU A 61 2.50 0.14 -13.76
CA LEU A 61 2.02 0.24 -15.14
C LEU A 61 0.51 0.36 -15.20
N TRP A 62 0.04 1.36 -15.94
CA TRP A 62 -1.38 1.58 -16.25
C TRP A 62 -1.84 0.79 -17.49
N ALA A 63 -0.93 0.51 -18.41
CA ALA A 63 -1.14 -0.28 -19.61
C ALA A 63 -0.19 -1.49 -19.63
N GLY A 64 -0.69 -2.63 -20.13
CA GLY A 64 0.08 -3.87 -20.19
C GLY A 64 1.01 -3.92 -21.40
N GLU A 65 2.12 -4.62 -21.24
CA GLU A 65 3.16 -4.83 -22.24
C GLU A 65 3.09 -6.23 -22.86
N LYS A 66 3.74 -6.40 -24.02
CA LYS A 66 3.75 -7.70 -24.72
C LYS A 66 4.61 -8.76 -24.04
N THR A 67 5.65 -8.33 -23.31
CA THR A 67 6.57 -9.24 -22.62
C THR A 67 6.79 -8.81 -21.19
N GLU A 68 7.09 -9.79 -20.34
CA GLU A 68 7.36 -9.57 -18.92
C GLU A 68 8.61 -8.72 -18.71
N GLU A 69 9.66 -8.96 -19.51
CA GLU A 69 10.91 -8.23 -19.44
C GLU A 69 10.71 -6.75 -19.74
N LYS A 70 9.85 -6.44 -20.71
CA LYS A 70 9.54 -5.05 -21.07
C LYS A 70 8.72 -4.37 -19.98
N ALA A 71 7.77 -5.08 -19.37
CA ALA A 71 7.03 -4.57 -18.22
C ALA A 71 7.96 -4.25 -17.04
N LEU A 72 8.90 -5.15 -16.71
CA LEU A 72 9.92 -4.93 -15.68
C LEU A 72 10.84 -3.75 -15.99
N ASP A 73 11.25 -3.58 -17.25
CA ASP A 73 12.17 -2.51 -17.65
C ASP A 73 11.62 -1.12 -17.31
N TYR A 74 10.31 -0.91 -17.38
CA TYR A 74 9.68 0.36 -17.04
C TYR A 74 9.62 0.67 -15.54
N VAL A 75 9.68 -0.34 -14.67
CA VAL A 75 9.36 -0.17 -13.23
C VAL A 75 10.56 -0.31 -12.29
N VAL A 76 11.64 -0.98 -12.73
CA VAL A 76 12.78 -1.36 -11.88
C VAL A 76 13.77 -0.21 -11.62
N GLY A 77 13.80 0.81 -12.47
CA GLY A 77 14.66 1.99 -12.32
C GLY A 77 16.13 1.75 -12.64
N SER A 78 16.87 2.84 -12.85
CA SER A 78 18.26 2.77 -13.34
C SER A 78 19.23 2.17 -12.33
N LYS A 79 19.01 2.39 -11.03
CA LYS A 79 19.83 1.87 -9.92
C LYS A 79 19.89 0.33 -9.95
N ALA A 80 18.73 -0.32 -9.97
CA ALA A 80 18.63 -1.78 -10.03
C ALA A 80 19.15 -2.35 -11.37
N LYS A 81 18.86 -1.71 -12.51
CA LYS A 81 19.40 -2.11 -13.82
C LYS A 81 20.94 -2.09 -13.84
N LYS A 82 21.56 -1.05 -13.28
CA LYS A 82 23.01 -0.94 -13.15
C LYS A 82 23.59 -1.97 -12.19
N ALA A 83 22.89 -2.26 -11.09
CA ALA A 83 23.32 -3.26 -10.12
C ALA A 83 23.39 -4.66 -10.73
N LYS A 84 22.51 -5.00 -11.69
CA LYS A 84 22.42 -6.34 -12.33
C LYS A 84 22.28 -7.48 -11.30
N LYS A 85 21.65 -7.18 -10.17
CA LYS A 85 21.42 -8.13 -9.04
C LYS A 85 19.98 -8.62 -8.97
N MET A 86 19.14 -8.26 -9.93
CA MET A 86 17.74 -8.66 -9.95
C MET A 86 17.62 -10.19 -10.03
N LYS A 87 16.82 -10.77 -9.13
CA LYS A 87 16.56 -12.21 -9.08
C LYS A 87 15.07 -12.45 -8.92
N TYR A 88 14.54 -13.39 -9.70
CA TYR A 88 13.24 -13.98 -9.41
C TYR A 88 13.29 -14.56 -7.99
N LYS A 89 12.29 -14.20 -7.19
CA LYS A 89 12.22 -14.59 -5.79
C LYS A 89 11.20 -15.69 -5.60
N ASP A 90 9.95 -15.44 -6.00
CA ASP A 90 8.85 -16.38 -5.85
C ASP A 90 7.62 -15.98 -6.70
N THR A 91 6.62 -16.85 -6.76
CA THR A 91 5.29 -16.57 -7.30
C THR A 91 4.24 -16.76 -6.22
N CYS A 92 3.39 -15.77 -6.02
CA CYS A 92 2.25 -15.86 -5.12
C CYS A 92 0.96 -15.48 -5.84
N GLY A 93 0.01 -16.40 -5.86
CA GLY A 93 -1.19 -16.27 -6.69
C GLY A 93 -0.79 -15.99 -8.14
N LYS A 94 -1.23 -14.84 -8.67
CA LYS A 94 -0.92 -14.41 -10.04
C LYS A 94 0.35 -13.55 -10.16
N PHE A 95 0.97 -13.19 -9.04
CA PHE A 95 2.07 -12.24 -9.01
C PHE A 95 3.42 -12.96 -8.91
N LYS A 96 4.31 -12.70 -9.85
CA LYS A 96 5.73 -13.05 -9.74
C LYS A 96 6.46 -11.91 -9.05
N VAL A 97 7.36 -12.23 -8.13
CA VAL A 97 8.10 -11.27 -7.31
C VAL A 97 9.59 -11.34 -7.62
N TYR A 98 10.20 -10.17 -7.75
CA TYR A 98 11.61 -10.00 -8.07
C TYR A 98 12.28 -9.17 -6.98
N ASN A 99 13.36 -9.69 -6.42
CA ASN A 99 14.26 -8.92 -5.57
C ASN A 99 15.21 -8.14 -6.48
N LEU A 100 15.30 -6.82 -6.34
CA LEU A 100 16.08 -5.97 -7.23
C LEU A 100 17.56 -5.85 -6.83
N GLY A 101 17.93 -6.32 -5.64
CA GLY A 101 19.30 -6.27 -5.11
C GLY A 101 19.80 -4.86 -4.81
N VAL A 102 18.88 -3.92 -4.61
CA VAL A 102 19.09 -2.54 -4.18
C VAL A 102 18.03 -2.19 -3.15
N ASP A 103 18.27 -1.17 -2.35
CA ASP A 103 17.27 -0.69 -1.39
C ASP A 103 16.35 0.36 -2.01
N TYR A 104 15.11 0.40 -1.50
CA TYR A 104 14.12 1.42 -1.76
C TYR A 104 14.64 2.81 -1.35
N GLU A 105 14.25 3.81 -2.12
CA GLU A 105 14.27 5.20 -1.70
C GLU A 105 12.94 5.56 -1.03
N SER A 106 12.95 6.56 -0.15
CA SER A 106 11.75 6.99 0.59
C SER A 106 10.59 7.46 -0.29
N TYR A 107 10.85 7.79 -1.56
CA TYR A 107 9.86 8.21 -2.54
C TYR A 107 9.47 7.09 -3.54
N ASP A 108 10.04 5.90 -3.40
CA ASP A 108 9.75 4.79 -4.30
C ASP A 108 8.35 4.21 -4.08
N THR A 109 7.80 3.61 -5.13
CA THR A 109 6.56 2.84 -5.04
C THR A 109 6.79 1.47 -4.41
N ASP A 110 6.04 1.18 -3.34
CA ASP A 110 6.04 -0.15 -2.71
C ASP A 110 5.22 -1.16 -3.54
N ALA A 111 5.93 -1.96 -4.33
CA ALA A 111 5.35 -2.99 -5.17
C ALA A 111 4.65 -4.10 -4.38
N LEU A 112 5.15 -4.44 -3.18
CA LEU A 112 4.54 -5.48 -2.35
C LEU A 112 3.28 -4.97 -1.68
N LYS A 113 3.25 -3.71 -1.20
CA LYS A 113 2.02 -3.08 -0.70
C LYS A 113 0.95 -3.01 -1.79
N TYR A 114 1.34 -2.73 -3.04
CA TYR A 114 0.43 -2.79 -4.19
C TYR A 114 -0.16 -4.20 -4.37
N ALA A 115 0.70 -5.23 -4.39
CA ALA A 115 0.27 -6.61 -4.57
C ALA A 115 -0.65 -7.06 -3.42
N ARG A 116 -0.31 -6.74 -2.17
CA ARG A 116 -1.10 -7.05 -0.96
C ARG A 116 -2.50 -6.45 -1.04
N LYS A 117 -2.62 -5.18 -1.47
CA LYS A 117 -3.93 -4.52 -1.72
C LYS A 117 -4.76 -5.22 -2.81
N LYS A 118 -4.15 -6.06 -3.66
CA LYS A 118 -4.81 -6.79 -4.75
C LYS A 118 -4.97 -8.29 -4.46
N GLY A 119 -4.79 -8.71 -3.20
CA GLY A 119 -5.00 -10.09 -2.76
C GLY A 119 -3.76 -10.98 -2.84
N TYR A 120 -2.55 -10.40 -2.82
CA TYR A 120 -1.32 -11.14 -2.54
C TYR A 120 -1.29 -11.51 -1.06
N ASP A 121 -1.37 -12.80 -0.75
CA ASP A 121 -1.58 -13.35 0.60
C ASP A 121 -0.38 -14.15 1.13
N CYS A 122 0.70 -14.30 0.35
CA CYS A 122 1.90 -14.94 0.84
C CYS A 122 2.55 -14.09 1.93
N ASN A 123 2.84 -14.73 3.07
CA ASN A 123 3.58 -14.15 4.19
C ASN A 123 5.03 -13.90 3.77
N TRP A 124 5.28 -12.79 3.06
CA TRP A 124 6.57 -12.36 2.56
C TRP A 124 6.62 -10.86 2.28
N PRO A 125 7.84 -10.32 2.43
CA PRO A 125 8.35 -9.74 3.67
C PRO A 125 7.47 -8.62 4.24
#